data_AF-A0A9E7THU1-F1
#
_entry.id   AF-A0A9E7THU1-F1
#
_cell.length_a   1.000
_cell.length_b   1.000
_cell.length_c   1.000
_cell.angle_alpha   90.00
_cell.angle_beta   90.00
_cell.angle_gamma   90.00
#
_symmetry.space_group_name_H-M   'P 1'
#
loop_
_entity.id
_entity.type
_entity.pdbx_description
1 polymer ?
#
loop_
_entity_poly.entity_id
_entity_poly.type
_entity_poly.pdbx_seq_one_letter_code
_entity_poly.pdbx_strand_id
1 'polypeptide(L)'
;MVSGSGSFEAFTGLEAAIVLISFVVVAAVFSFVVLGTGFFVTEKSEEVINSGLKETSNSLNLFGTVVAKVKVSDPELRYIMFYLEQCGGGTGIDINKISYEISTDEFIKDFPPGDSSVEYVWKISPDDDNILEDGEILRVRIYPDSVSLAGGDSFKCSVIPSEGHGIFFSRDIPDNLVKNDYYELV
;
A
#
# COMPACT_ATOMS: atom_id res chain seq x y z
N MET A 1 -90.51 -17.41 6.68
CA MET A 1 -89.43 -17.89 7.57
C MET A 1 -88.28 -18.28 6.67
N VAL A 2 -87.17 -17.54 6.77
CA VAL A 2 -86.04 -17.52 5.83
C VAL A 2 -85.25 -18.83 5.90
N SER A 3 -84.94 -19.43 4.75
CA SER A 3 -83.90 -20.46 4.63
C SER A 3 -82.84 -19.93 3.67
N GLY A 4 -81.84 -19.25 4.22
CA GLY A 4 -80.62 -18.89 3.49
C GLY A 4 -79.75 -20.14 3.37
N SER A 5 -79.52 -20.60 2.13
CA SER A 5 -78.54 -21.64 1.86
C SER A 5 -77.15 -21.00 1.91
N GLY A 6 -76.48 -21.12 3.05
CA GLY A 6 -75.05 -20.85 3.15
C GLY A 6 -74.30 -22.07 2.63
N SER A 7 -73.88 -22.05 1.36
CA SER A 7 -72.79 -22.93 0.92
C SER A 7 -71.52 -22.43 1.62
N PHE A 8 -71.15 -23.09 2.72
CA PHE A 8 -69.83 -22.91 3.30
C PHE A 8 -68.82 -23.32 2.23
N GLU A 9 -68.13 -22.35 1.63
CA GLU A 9 -66.93 -22.59 0.86
C GLU A 9 -66.00 -23.41 1.75
N ALA A 10 -65.87 -24.70 1.43
CA ALA A 10 -64.96 -25.57 2.14
C ALA A 10 -63.54 -25.10 1.80
N PHE A 11 -62.87 -24.49 2.78
CA PHE A 11 -61.44 -24.24 2.72
C PHE A 11 -60.77 -25.62 2.60
N THR A 12 -60.36 -26.02 1.39
CA THR A 12 -59.84 -27.36 1.19
C THR A 12 -58.38 -27.38 1.65
N GLY A 13 -57.95 -28.52 2.22
CA GLY A 13 -56.56 -28.69 2.62
C GLY A 13 -55.58 -28.58 1.45
N LEU A 14 -56.08 -28.67 0.21
CA LEU A 14 -55.28 -28.53 -1.00
C LEU A 14 -54.88 -27.07 -1.24
N GLU A 15 -55.78 -26.08 -1.05
CA GLU A 15 -55.38 -24.66 -1.15
C GLU A 15 -54.37 -24.30 -0.07
N ALA A 16 -54.57 -24.79 1.16
CA ALA A 16 -53.62 -24.60 2.26
C ALA A 16 -52.24 -25.23 1.97
N ALA A 17 -52.20 -26.40 1.34
CA ALA A 17 -50.96 -27.09 0.98
C ALA A 17 -50.15 -26.33 -0.10
N ILE A 18 -50.82 -25.73 -1.10
CA ILE A 18 -50.15 -24.92 -2.13
C ILE A 18 -49.52 -23.67 -1.52
N VAL A 19 -50.23 -23.01 -0.60
CA VAL A 19 -49.70 -21.84 0.13
C VAL A 19 -48.52 -22.25 1.01
N LEU A 20 -48.59 -23.38 1.70
CA LEU A 20 -47.50 -23.91 2.52
C LEU A 20 -46.23 -24.15 1.69
N ILE A 21 -46.34 -24.80 0.53
CA ILE A 21 -45.20 -25.04 -0.37
C ILE A 21 -44.59 -23.71 -0.83
N SER A 22 -45.43 -22.76 -1.22
CA SER A 22 -44.97 -21.43 -1.66
C SER A 22 -44.20 -20.71 -0.54
N PHE A 23 -44.68 -20.78 0.71
CA PHE A 23 -44.00 -20.17 1.85
C PHE A 23 -42.64 -20.82 2.13
N VAL A 24 -42.57 -22.16 2.07
CA VAL A 24 -41.31 -22.91 2.26
C VAL A 24 -40.31 -22.60 1.14
N VAL A 25 -40.75 -22.51 -0.11
CA VAL A 25 -39.87 -22.17 -1.24
C VAL A 25 -39.32 -20.76 -1.10
N VAL A 26 -40.16 -19.78 -0.76
CA VAL A 26 -39.72 -18.40 -0.51
C VAL A 26 -38.72 -18.35 0.64
N ALA A 27 -38.99 -19.06 1.75
CA ALA A 27 -38.06 -19.15 2.88
C ALA A 27 -36.72 -19.82 2.49
N ALA A 28 -36.74 -20.85 1.65
CA ALA A 28 -35.54 -21.54 1.19
C ALA A 28 -34.69 -20.66 0.26
N VAL A 29 -35.31 -19.98 -0.70
CA VAL A 29 -34.61 -19.04 -1.60
C VAL A 29 -34.05 -17.86 -0.80
N PHE A 30 -34.83 -17.33 0.15
CA PHE A 30 -34.36 -16.28 1.05
C PHE A 30 -33.15 -16.74 1.86
N SER A 31 -33.20 -17.94 2.46
CA SER A 31 -32.09 -18.50 3.22
C SER A 31 -30.84 -18.71 2.36
N PHE A 32 -31.01 -19.17 1.12
CA PHE A 32 -29.89 -19.33 0.18
C PHE A 32 -29.22 -17.98 -0.13
N VAL A 33 -30.01 -16.94 -0.38
CA VAL A 33 -29.46 -15.58 -0.63
C VAL A 33 -28.76 -15.05 0.61
N VAL A 34 -29.36 -15.19 1.81
CA VAL A 34 -28.77 -14.74 3.07
C VAL A 34 -27.46 -15.48 3.39
N LEU A 35 -27.39 -16.78 3.14
CA LEU A 35 -26.16 -17.55 3.31
C LEU A 35 -25.10 -17.14 2.28
N GLY A 36 -25.49 -16.95 1.02
CA GLY A 36 -24.59 -16.50 -0.04
C GLY A 36 -23.99 -15.13 0.24
N THR A 37 -24.81 -14.17 0.67
CA THR A 37 -24.31 -12.85 1.09
C THR A 37 -23.50 -12.93 2.38
N GLY A 38 -23.89 -13.80 3.32
CA GLY A 38 -23.15 -14.05 4.55
C GLY A 38 -21.73 -14.58 4.32
N PHE A 39 -21.56 -15.54 3.39
CA PHE A 39 -20.23 -16.05 3.02
C PHE A 39 -19.40 -14.98 2.32
N PHE A 40 -19.97 -14.25 1.36
CA PHE A 40 -19.26 -13.15 0.70
C PHE A 40 -18.79 -12.08 1.70
N VAL A 41 -19.65 -11.71 2.66
CA VAL A 41 -19.29 -10.75 3.73
C VAL A 41 -18.18 -11.30 4.61
N THR A 42 -18.20 -12.60 4.93
CA THR A 42 -17.16 -13.25 5.75
C THR A 42 -15.82 -13.28 5.01
N GLU A 43 -15.80 -13.76 3.76
CA GLU A 43 -14.61 -13.76 2.90
C GLU A 43 -14.03 -12.35 2.75
N LYS A 44 -14.89 -11.35 2.51
CA LYS A 44 -14.43 -9.97 2.40
C LYS A 44 -13.91 -9.42 3.73
N SER A 45 -14.52 -9.81 4.85
CA SER A 45 -14.06 -9.41 6.18
C SER A 45 -12.67 -9.97 6.48
N GLU A 46 -12.43 -11.24 6.15
CA GLU A 46 -11.11 -11.87 6.29
C GLU A 46 -10.06 -11.17 5.41
N GLU A 47 -10.39 -10.85 4.16
CA GLU A 47 -9.51 -10.10 3.26
C GLU A 47 -9.14 -8.73 3.84
N VAL A 48 -10.11 -7.97 4.35
CA VAL A 48 -9.89 -6.63 4.92
C VAL A 48 -9.09 -6.69 6.22
N ILE A 49 -9.32 -7.69 7.07
CA ILE A 49 -8.54 -7.88 8.29
C ILE A 49 -7.08 -8.19 7.93
N ASN A 50 -6.85 -9.11 6.99
CA ASN A 50 -5.50 -9.48 6.58
C ASN A 50 -4.77 -8.33 5.89
N SER A 51 -5.43 -7.56 5.02
CA SER A 51 -4.82 -6.39 4.40
C SER A 51 -4.54 -5.28 5.40
N GLY A 52 -5.43 -5.05 6.37
CA GLY A 52 -5.20 -4.10 7.46
C GLY A 52 -4.01 -4.47 8.35
N LEU A 53 -3.85 -5.76 8.66
CA LEU A 53 -2.68 -6.28 9.38
C LEU A 53 -1.40 -6.09 8.59
N LYS A 54 -1.40 -6.41 7.29
CA LYS A 54 -0.26 -6.20 6.39
C LYS A 54 0.12 -4.71 6.32
N GLU A 55 -0.85 -3.83 6.15
CA GLU A 55 -0.63 -2.38 6.07
C GLU A 55 0.02 -1.82 7.34
N THR A 56 -0.37 -2.34 8.51
CA THR A 56 0.15 -1.88 9.81
C THR A 56 1.50 -2.50 10.16
N SER A 57 1.73 -3.76 9.77
CA SER A 57 2.93 -4.52 10.17
C SER A 57 4.11 -4.34 9.21
N ASN A 58 3.85 -3.83 8.01
CA ASN A 58 4.87 -3.48 7.02
C ASN A 58 5.04 -1.96 6.99
N SER A 59 5.71 -1.36 7.97
CA SER A 59 6.07 0.06 7.86
C SER A 59 7.51 0.17 7.39
N LEU A 60 7.80 1.14 6.51
CA LEU A 60 9.17 1.55 6.27
C LEU A 60 9.63 2.52 7.37
N ASN A 61 10.94 2.54 7.62
CA ASN A 61 11.58 3.58 8.40
C ASN A 61 12.89 4.02 7.75
N LEU A 62 13.26 5.28 7.97
CA LEU A 62 14.54 5.83 7.55
C LEU A 62 15.61 5.44 8.57
N PHE A 63 16.61 4.67 8.13
CA PHE A 63 17.73 4.30 8.99
C PHE A 63 18.92 5.25 8.79
N GLY A 64 19.29 5.97 9.85
CA GLY A 64 20.42 6.90 9.82
C GLY A 64 20.13 8.19 9.06
N THR A 65 21.15 8.71 8.38
CA THR A 65 21.11 10.04 7.76
C THR A 65 20.97 9.96 6.24
N VAL A 66 20.49 11.05 5.65
CA VAL A 66 20.40 11.20 4.19
C VAL A 66 21.69 11.85 3.71
N VAL A 67 22.33 11.27 2.71
CA VAL A 67 23.58 11.77 2.15
C VAL A 67 23.40 12.02 0.68
N ALA A 68 23.88 13.14 0.17
CA ALA A 68 23.92 13.42 -1.25
C ALA A 68 25.34 13.41 -1.79
N LYS A 69 25.48 13.00 -3.04
CA LYS A 69 26.75 13.05 -3.79
C LYS A 69 26.66 14.14 -4.85
N VAL A 70 27.62 15.07 -4.87
CA VAL A 70 27.71 16.11 -5.90
C VAL A 70 28.32 15.55 -7.19
N LYS A 71 27.86 16.04 -8.34
CA LYS A 71 28.41 15.72 -9.67
C LYS A 71 29.89 16.10 -9.75
N VAL A 72 30.60 15.45 -10.68
CA VAL A 72 32.03 15.72 -10.93
C VAL A 72 32.21 16.98 -11.76
N SER A 73 31.29 17.23 -12.70
CA SER A 73 31.35 18.36 -13.62
C SER A 73 30.83 19.65 -13.00
N ASP A 74 29.76 19.58 -12.21
CA ASP A 74 28.93 20.71 -11.79
C ASP A 74 28.59 20.65 -10.30
N PRO A 75 28.35 21.81 -9.63
CA PRO A 75 27.98 21.88 -8.22
C PRO A 75 26.49 21.57 -8.01
N GLU A 76 26.05 20.41 -8.51
CA GLU A 76 24.68 19.91 -8.42
C GLU A 76 24.68 18.47 -7.88
N LEU A 77 23.57 18.00 -7.32
CA LEU A 77 23.47 16.63 -6.85
C LEU A 77 23.46 15.63 -8.03
N ARG A 78 24.27 14.59 -7.88
CA ARG A 78 24.30 13.40 -8.75
C ARG A 78 23.30 12.36 -8.28
N TYR A 79 23.26 12.09 -6.98
CA TYR A 79 22.29 11.19 -6.37
C TYR A 79 22.07 11.53 -4.90
N ILE A 80 20.89 11.16 -4.40
CA ILE A 80 20.55 11.15 -2.98
C ILE A 80 20.61 9.71 -2.51
N MET A 81 21.22 9.48 -1.35
CA MET A 81 21.46 8.18 -0.75
C MET A 81 20.87 8.15 0.65
N PHE A 82 20.11 7.11 0.97
CA PHE A 82 19.58 6.88 2.30
C PHE A 82 19.44 5.37 2.54
N TYR A 83 19.15 5.00 3.78
CA TYR A 83 18.91 3.61 4.15
C TYR A 83 17.47 3.43 4.61
N LEU A 84 16.89 2.30 4.23
CA LEU A 84 15.57 1.86 4.63
C LEU A 84 15.70 0.60 5.47
N GLU A 85 14.85 0.51 6.48
CA GLU A 85 14.59 -0.69 7.27
C GLU A 85 13.08 -0.93 7.34
N GLN A 86 12.67 -2.18 7.51
CA GLN A 86 11.29 -2.48 7.86
C GLN A 86 11.10 -2.32 9.37
N CYS A 87 9.98 -1.71 9.76
CA CYS A 87 9.47 -1.68 11.13
C CYS A 87 8.10 -2.38 11.18
N GLY A 88 7.80 -3.05 12.29
CA GLY A 88 6.48 -3.63 12.55
C GLY A 88 6.39 -5.15 12.47
N GLY A 89 7.49 -5.85 12.16
CA GLY A 89 7.57 -7.32 12.24
C GLY A 89 6.60 -8.07 11.33
N GLY A 90 6.14 -7.43 10.25
CA GLY A 90 5.29 -8.03 9.23
C GLY A 90 6.05 -8.95 8.27
N THR A 91 5.47 -9.21 7.11
CA THR A 91 5.95 -10.24 6.16
C THR A 91 7.00 -9.74 5.18
N GLY A 92 7.63 -8.60 5.42
CA GLY A 92 8.58 -8.01 4.49
C GLY A 92 7.94 -7.12 3.42
N ILE A 93 8.76 -6.26 2.80
CA ILE A 93 8.37 -5.34 1.74
C ILE A 93 9.18 -5.62 0.47
N ASP A 94 8.50 -5.98 -0.62
CA ASP A 94 9.13 -6.22 -1.93
C ASP A 94 9.73 -4.91 -2.50
N ILE A 95 11.06 -4.84 -2.57
CA ILE A 95 11.78 -3.62 -2.97
C ILE A 95 11.52 -3.25 -4.43
N ASN A 96 11.16 -4.23 -5.27
CA ASN A 96 10.85 -4.00 -6.68
C ASN A 96 9.49 -3.33 -6.89
N LYS A 97 8.69 -3.24 -5.83
CA LYS A 97 7.34 -2.65 -5.84
C LYS A 97 7.26 -1.32 -5.07
N ILE A 98 8.39 -0.79 -4.63
CA ILE A 98 8.47 0.53 -4.00
C ILE A 98 8.55 1.60 -5.10
N SER A 99 7.73 2.63 -4.99
CA SER A 99 7.86 3.86 -5.78
C SER A 99 8.40 5.00 -4.92
N TYR A 100 9.09 5.92 -5.57
CA TYR A 100 9.62 7.12 -4.92
C TYR A 100 9.08 8.36 -5.59
N GLU A 101 8.99 9.43 -4.83
CA GLU A 101 8.66 10.76 -5.34
C GLU A 101 9.69 11.73 -4.76
N ILE A 102 10.24 12.61 -5.60
CA ILE A 102 11.00 13.78 -5.16
C ILE A 102 10.21 15.01 -5.56
N SER A 103 9.85 15.84 -4.58
CA SER A 103 9.17 17.12 -4.81
C SER A 103 9.97 18.29 -4.26
N THR A 104 9.95 19.39 -4.99
CA THR A 104 10.46 20.70 -4.60
C THR A 104 9.33 21.72 -4.76
N ASP A 105 9.60 23.00 -4.49
CA ASP A 105 8.62 24.06 -4.74
C ASP A 105 8.34 24.28 -6.24
N GLU A 106 9.21 23.78 -7.13
CA GLU A 106 9.11 24.00 -8.57
C GLU A 106 8.60 22.77 -9.35
N PHE A 107 8.89 21.56 -8.89
CA PHE A 107 8.57 20.34 -9.62
C PHE A 107 8.30 19.15 -8.71
N ILE A 108 7.65 18.14 -9.29
CA ILE A 108 7.48 16.81 -8.70
C ILE A 108 8.00 15.80 -9.72
N LYS A 109 8.79 14.85 -9.24
CA LYS A 109 9.36 13.77 -10.03
C LYS A 109 9.04 12.43 -9.40
N ASP A 110 8.28 11.63 -10.13
CA ASP A 110 7.95 10.26 -9.75
C ASP A 110 8.98 9.26 -10.30
N PHE A 111 9.28 8.26 -9.50
CA PHE A 111 10.09 7.09 -9.83
C PHE A 111 9.22 5.84 -9.60
N PRO A 112 8.61 5.29 -10.66
CA PRO A 112 7.78 4.10 -10.53
C PRO A 112 8.62 2.88 -10.09
N PRO A 113 7.95 1.80 -9.65
CA PRO A 113 8.68 0.61 -9.24
C PRO A 113 9.53 0.04 -10.37
N GLY A 114 10.80 -0.25 -10.06
CA GLY A 114 11.79 -0.74 -11.02
C GLY A 114 12.41 0.33 -11.94
N ASP A 115 12.24 1.62 -11.65
CA ASP A 115 12.90 2.70 -12.41
C ASP A 115 14.44 2.58 -12.36
N SER A 116 15.10 2.68 -13.52
CA SER A 116 16.56 2.57 -13.64
C SER A 116 17.35 3.68 -12.93
N SER A 117 16.66 4.77 -12.57
CA SER A 117 17.21 5.90 -11.82
C SER A 117 17.20 5.64 -10.31
N VAL A 118 16.75 4.46 -9.86
CA VAL A 118 16.80 4.01 -8.47
C VAL A 118 17.69 2.77 -8.39
N GLU A 119 18.74 2.86 -7.57
CA GLU A 119 19.68 1.77 -7.34
C GLU A 119 19.53 1.25 -5.90
N TYR A 120 19.41 -0.07 -5.78
CA TYR A 120 19.32 -0.79 -4.52
C TYR A 120 20.62 -1.52 -4.23
N VAL A 121 21.12 -1.37 -3.00
CA VAL A 121 22.23 -2.20 -2.51
C VAL A 121 21.96 -2.64 -1.08
N TRP A 122 21.83 -3.94 -0.87
CA TRP A 122 21.76 -4.55 0.45
C TRP A 122 23.01 -4.24 1.28
N LYS A 123 22.81 -3.72 2.49
CA LYS A 123 23.87 -3.55 3.50
C LYS A 123 23.90 -4.69 4.49
N ILE A 124 22.72 -5.12 4.90
CA ILE A 124 22.49 -6.29 5.73
C ILE A 124 21.29 -6.98 5.09
N SER A 125 21.51 -8.20 4.61
CA SER A 125 20.46 -9.11 4.19
C SER A 125 21.01 -10.53 4.40
N PRO A 126 20.39 -11.34 5.27
CA PRO A 126 20.83 -12.70 5.55
C PRO A 126 20.41 -13.71 4.46
N ASP A 127 19.53 -13.32 3.54
CA ASP A 127 19.08 -14.11 2.40
C ASP A 127 19.37 -13.38 1.07
N ASP A 128 19.13 -14.08 -0.05
CA ASP A 128 19.40 -13.58 -1.41
C ASP A 128 18.08 -13.20 -2.12
N ASP A 129 17.10 -12.68 -1.37
CA ASP A 129 15.83 -12.27 -1.93
C ASP A 129 15.71 -10.73 -2.12
N ASN A 130 14.52 -10.29 -2.52
CA ASN A 130 14.25 -8.88 -2.81
C ASN A 130 13.18 -8.33 -1.86
N ILE A 131 13.06 -8.89 -0.66
CA ILE A 131 12.06 -8.57 0.34
C ILE A 131 12.79 -7.94 1.50
N LEU A 132 12.51 -6.67 1.80
CA LEU A 132 13.06 -5.99 2.96
C LEU A 132 12.33 -6.45 4.22
N GLU A 133 13.03 -7.25 5.04
CA GLU A 133 12.52 -7.83 6.29
C GLU A 133 13.05 -7.12 7.56
N ASP A 134 12.51 -7.50 8.73
CA ASP A 134 12.97 -6.98 10.03
C ASP A 134 14.43 -7.38 10.30
N GLY A 135 15.26 -6.39 10.65
CA GLY A 135 16.70 -6.58 10.85
C GLY A 135 17.55 -6.46 9.58
N GLU A 136 16.94 -6.27 8.41
CA GLU A 136 17.65 -5.98 7.17
C GLU A 136 17.80 -4.47 6.92
N ILE A 137 18.82 -4.11 6.14
CA ILE A 137 19.09 -2.72 5.79
C ILE A 137 19.34 -2.62 4.28
N LEU A 138 18.47 -1.88 3.61
CA LEU A 138 18.58 -1.57 2.19
C LEU A 138 19.14 -0.16 2.01
N ARG A 139 20.21 -0.01 1.22
CA ARG A 139 20.65 1.31 0.75
C ARG A 139 19.96 1.63 -0.56
N VAL A 140 19.31 2.78 -0.61
CA VAL A 140 18.69 3.33 -1.82
C VAL A 140 19.53 4.50 -2.33
N ARG A 141 19.73 4.57 -3.65
CA ARG A 141 20.22 5.76 -4.33
C ARG A 141 19.25 6.19 -5.42
N ILE A 142 18.84 7.45 -5.38
CA ILE A 142 17.98 8.04 -6.40
C ILE A 142 18.79 9.04 -7.21
N TYR A 143 18.80 8.87 -8.52
CA TYR A 143 19.45 9.74 -9.49
C TYR A 143 18.40 10.70 -10.09
N PRO A 144 18.36 11.98 -9.68
CA PRO A 144 17.36 12.92 -10.17
C PRO A 144 17.55 13.32 -11.64
N ASP A 145 18.71 13.03 -12.24
CA ASP A 145 19.21 13.19 -13.63
C ASP A 145 18.54 14.23 -14.53
N SER A 146 17.23 14.12 -14.75
CA SER A 146 16.40 15.11 -15.46
C SER A 146 16.17 16.42 -14.69
N VAL A 147 16.47 16.46 -13.39
CA VAL A 147 16.24 17.62 -12.56
C VAL A 147 17.49 18.04 -11.80
N SER A 148 17.81 19.33 -11.88
CA SER A 148 18.92 19.93 -11.16
C SER A 148 18.48 20.24 -9.73
N LEU A 149 19.18 19.67 -8.76
CA LEU A 149 19.12 20.03 -7.36
C LEU A 149 20.49 20.62 -7.00
N ALA A 150 20.52 21.91 -6.71
CA ALA A 150 21.73 22.68 -6.45
C ALA A 150 21.81 23.11 -4.98
N GLY A 151 22.91 23.78 -4.63
CA GLY A 151 23.08 24.34 -3.28
C GLY A 151 22.04 25.41 -2.99
N GLY A 152 21.40 25.32 -1.82
CA GLY A 152 20.35 26.23 -1.37
C GLY A 152 18.93 25.73 -1.65
N ASP A 153 18.79 24.64 -2.41
CA ASP A 153 17.48 24.03 -2.68
C ASP A 153 17.04 23.12 -1.51
N SER A 154 15.73 22.96 -1.38
CA SER A 154 15.10 21.99 -0.47
C SER A 154 14.29 20.99 -1.28
N PHE A 155 14.28 19.73 -0.85
CA PHE A 155 13.43 18.71 -1.44
C PHE A 155 12.73 17.87 -0.38
N LYS A 156 11.57 17.33 -0.75
CA LYS A 156 10.86 16.28 -0.04
C LYS A 156 11.01 14.99 -0.83
N CYS A 157 11.29 13.89 -0.15
CA CYS A 157 11.30 12.56 -0.73
C CYS A 157 10.23 11.73 -0.04
N SER A 158 9.32 11.16 -0.84
CA SER A 158 8.32 10.19 -0.40
C SER A 158 8.73 8.81 -0.88
N VAL A 159 8.67 7.82 0.01
CA VAL A 159 8.94 6.40 -0.24
C VAL A 159 7.64 5.65 -0.02
N ILE A 160 7.13 5.02 -1.07
CA ILE A 160 5.77 4.47 -1.09
C ILE A 160 5.87 2.98 -1.44
N PRO A 161 5.73 2.05 -0.48
CA PRO A 161 5.71 0.63 -0.75
C PRO A 161 4.35 0.20 -1.36
N SER A 162 4.31 -0.98 -1.97
CA SER A 162 3.05 -1.52 -2.51
C SER A 162 2.11 -2.10 -1.45
N GLU A 163 2.66 -2.52 -0.32
CA GLU A 163 1.93 -2.98 0.86
C GLU A 163 2.61 -2.34 2.06
N GLY A 164 1.85 -1.70 2.95
CA GLY A 164 2.42 -1.09 4.12
C GLY A 164 2.47 0.43 4.14
N HIS A 165 2.94 0.96 5.26
CA HIS A 165 3.10 2.39 5.44
C HIS A 165 4.42 2.89 4.83
N GLY A 166 4.30 3.84 3.91
CA GLY A 166 5.43 4.60 3.37
C GLY A 166 5.98 5.63 4.36
N ILE A 167 7.08 6.26 3.97
CA ILE A 167 7.68 7.36 4.73
C ILE A 167 7.87 8.57 3.83
N PHE A 168 7.97 9.75 4.42
CA PHE A 168 8.44 10.93 3.72
C PHE A 168 9.39 11.71 4.61
N PHE A 169 10.35 12.39 3.99
CA PHE A 169 11.29 13.27 4.68
C PHE A 169 11.63 14.49 3.82
N SER A 170 11.96 15.61 4.46
CA SER A 170 12.42 16.84 3.81
C SER A 170 13.87 17.09 4.16
N ARG A 171 14.66 17.57 3.21
CA ARG A 171 16.07 17.92 3.42
C ARG A 171 16.47 19.20 2.70
N ASP A 172 17.36 19.93 3.34
CA ASP A 172 17.95 21.15 2.80
C ASP A 172 19.35 20.86 2.25
N ILE A 173 19.65 21.38 1.06
CA ILE A 173 20.94 21.23 0.41
C ILE A 173 21.79 22.46 0.77
N PRO A 174 23.00 22.28 1.34
CA PRO A 174 23.87 23.40 1.68
C PRO A 174 24.19 24.29 0.46
N ASP A 175 24.20 25.61 0.65
CA ASP A 175 24.45 26.60 -0.42
C ASP A 175 25.74 26.36 -1.22
N ASN A 176 26.79 25.88 -0.55
CA ASN A 176 28.10 25.73 -1.14
C ASN A 176 28.48 24.26 -1.34
N LEU A 177 28.27 23.78 -2.56
CA LEU A 177 28.59 22.42 -2.98
C LEU A 177 29.96 22.34 -3.67
N VAL A 178 30.85 21.52 -3.12
CA VAL A 178 32.13 21.16 -3.70
C VAL A 178 31.91 19.97 -4.63
N LYS A 179 32.43 20.10 -5.85
CA LYS A 179 32.32 19.06 -6.89
C LYS A 179 32.91 17.74 -6.40
N ASN A 180 32.25 16.64 -6.73
CA ASN A 180 32.66 15.30 -6.35
C ASN A 180 32.86 15.10 -4.84
N ASP A 181 32.12 15.80 -3.99
CA ASP A 181 32.11 15.58 -2.54
C ASP A 181 30.79 14.98 -2.05
N TYR A 182 30.75 14.53 -0.80
CA TYR A 182 29.56 14.01 -0.12
C TYR A 182 29.08 14.99 0.95
N TYR A 183 27.77 15.18 1.00
CA TYR A 183 27.13 16.04 1.99
C TYR A 183 26.09 15.24 2.75
N GLU A 184 26.20 15.26 4.07
CA GLU A 184 25.11 14.86 4.94
C GLU A 184 24.04 15.95 4.88
N LEU A 185 22.82 15.55 4.58
CA LEU A 185 21.67 16.45 4.48
C LEU A 185 20.89 16.39 5.79
N VAL A 186 20.62 17.56 6.34
CA VAL A 186 19.90 17.75 7.61
C VAL A 186 18.44 18.10 7.34
#